data_AF-A0A940UTQ3-F1
#
_entry.id   AF-A0A940UTQ3-F1
#
_cell.length_a   1.000
_cell.length_b   1.000
_cell.length_c   1.000
_cell.angle_alpha   90.00
_cell.angle_beta   90.00
_cell.angle_gamma   90.00
#
_symmetry.space_group_name_H-M   'P 1'
#
loop_
_entity.id
_entity.type
_entity.pdbx_description
1 polymer ?
#
loop_
_entity_poly.entity_id
_entity_poly.type
_entity_poly.pdbx_seq_one_letter_code
_entity_poly.pdbx_strand_id
1 'polypeptide(L)'
;MSGRFSAKEKKIFDDKVFQRSCRSCHASCGDCHVSSPKVGGVSTGLIKGHEFVAKNDAKTCATCHGGRVYPEFTGDFGGQADVHYQKGMTCLNCHNKAELHGTGTLYTSKTDVREKPSCTNCHKPGSEKTDKARSSHAQHKDKVSCYACHSGGSYTNCYDCHIGKGATPKPGFYLGLNPKDKKSVTTLRLVPTVRDTFRSAGITQDNYDSVPNYWATSTHNIKKRTERTRSCEVCHKDKQNFLTKEMLIKDGSKANSLLIYSPKPVKQ
;
A
#
# COMPACT_ATOMS: atom_id res chain seq x y z
N MET A 1 12.82 2.10 -1.58
CA MET A 1 13.97 1.45 -0.92
C MET A 1 15.25 1.61 -1.74
N SER A 2 15.22 1.35 -3.05
CA SER A 2 16.39 1.51 -3.95
C SER A 2 17.09 2.87 -3.87
N GLY A 3 16.36 3.97 -3.69
CA GLY A 3 16.96 5.31 -3.53
C GLY A 3 17.79 5.51 -2.26
N ARG A 4 17.77 4.57 -1.30
CA ARG A 4 18.56 4.63 -0.05
C ARG A 4 19.98 4.10 -0.24
N PHE A 5 20.22 3.32 -1.28
CA PHE A 5 21.48 2.60 -1.50
C PHE A 5 22.32 3.31 -2.56
N SER A 6 23.65 3.26 -2.42
CA SER A 6 24.55 3.51 -3.55
C SER A 6 24.45 2.37 -4.59
N ALA A 7 25.01 2.58 -5.79
CA ALA A 7 25.00 1.56 -6.84
C ALA A 7 25.67 0.24 -6.39
N LYS A 8 26.75 0.35 -5.61
CA LYS A 8 27.47 -0.80 -5.02
C LYS A 8 26.60 -1.52 -3.99
N GLU A 9 25.99 -0.78 -3.08
CA GLU A 9 25.10 -1.34 -2.05
C GLU A 9 23.88 -2.04 -2.64
N LYS A 10 23.32 -1.50 -3.74
CA LYS A 10 22.18 -2.11 -4.43
C LYS A 10 22.50 -3.54 -4.89
N LYS A 11 23.69 -3.77 -5.45
CA LYS A 11 24.13 -5.12 -5.84
C LYS A 11 24.22 -6.07 -4.63
N ILE A 12 24.80 -5.59 -3.53
CA ILE A 12 24.90 -6.37 -2.29
C ILE A 12 23.50 -6.70 -1.72
N PHE A 13 22.58 -5.74 -1.79
CA PHE A 13 21.20 -5.94 -1.36
C PHE A 13 20.51 -7.03 -2.18
N ASP A 14 20.61 -6.95 -3.50
CA ASP A 14 19.97 -7.91 -4.40
C ASP A 14 20.52 -9.33 -4.14
N ASP A 15 21.83 -9.48 -3.97
CA ASP A 15 22.46 -10.79 -3.76
C ASP A 15 22.20 -11.36 -2.35
N LYS A 16 22.35 -10.55 -1.30
CA LYS A 16 22.36 -11.04 0.09
C LYS A 16 21.03 -10.92 0.82
N VAL A 17 20.19 -9.96 0.45
CA VAL A 17 18.94 -9.65 1.18
C VAL A 17 17.73 -10.06 0.36
N PHE A 18 17.62 -9.58 -0.88
CA PHE A 18 16.43 -9.77 -1.70
C PHE A 18 16.15 -11.26 -1.97
N GLN A 19 17.17 -12.03 -2.38
CA GLN A 19 16.99 -13.46 -2.65
C GLN A 19 16.53 -14.26 -1.43
N ARG A 20 16.97 -13.86 -0.23
CA ARG A 20 16.67 -14.61 1.01
C ARG A 20 15.36 -14.19 1.65
N SER A 21 15.01 -12.90 1.57
CA SER A 21 13.92 -12.32 2.36
C SER A 21 12.74 -11.82 1.53
N CYS A 22 12.90 -11.62 0.23
CA CYS A 22 11.85 -11.06 -0.64
C CYS A 22 11.40 -12.05 -1.71
N ARG A 23 12.28 -12.95 -2.17
CA ARG A 23 12.01 -13.85 -3.30
C ARG A 23 10.79 -14.75 -3.09
N SER A 24 10.51 -15.17 -1.84
CA SER A 24 9.36 -16.00 -1.50
C SER A 24 8.00 -15.37 -1.83
N CYS A 25 7.95 -14.05 -2.02
CA CYS A 25 6.73 -13.33 -2.42
C CYS A 25 6.80 -12.80 -3.87
N HIS A 26 7.92 -12.95 -4.57
CA HIS A 26 8.08 -12.52 -5.96
C HIS A 26 7.69 -13.65 -6.92
N ALA A 27 6.46 -13.55 -7.43
CA ALA A 27 5.78 -14.59 -8.19
C ALA A 27 6.32 -14.85 -9.61
N SER A 28 5.97 -16.02 -10.14
CA SER A 28 6.16 -16.56 -11.48
C SER A 28 4.84 -17.11 -12.03
N CYS A 29 4.81 -17.62 -13.27
CA CYS A 29 3.58 -18.18 -13.87
C CYS A 29 3.00 -19.33 -13.03
N GLY A 30 3.86 -20.18 -12.47
CA GLY A 30 3.43 -21.36 -11.69
C GLY A 30 2.79 -21.01 -10.36
N ASP A 31 3.19 -19.90 -9.75
CA ASP A 31 2.70 -19.41 -8.45
C ASP A 31 1.20 -19.03 -8.47
N CYS A 32 0.68 -18.71 -9.65
CA CYS A 32 -0.73 -18.37 -9.84
C CYS A 32 -1.50 -19.45 -10.62
N HIS A 33 -0.83 -20.17 -11.51
CA HIS A 33 -1.51 -21.06 -12.45
C HIS A 33 -1.33 -22.56 -12.16
N VAL A 34 -0.41 -22.96 -11.28
CA VAL A 34 -0.10 -24.39 -11.05
C VAL A 34 -0.15 -24.75 -9.57
N SER A 35 0.56 -24.01 -8.72
CA SER A 35 0.71 -24.31 -7.30
C SER A 35 0.67 -23.06 -6.45
N SER A 36 0.09 -23.16 -5.26
CA SER A 36 0.16 -22.06 -4.30
C SER A 36 1.62 -21.82 -3.87
N PRO A 37 2.10 -20.56 -3.82
CA PRO A 37 3.49 -20.26 -3.48
C PRO A 37 3.87 -20.79 -2.11
N LYS A 38 5.15 -21.14 -1.91
CA LYS A 38 5.67 -21.49 -0.58
C LYS A 38 6.09 -20.23 0.16
N VAL A 39 5.22 -19.72 1.03
CA VAL A 39 5.52 -18.55 1.89
C VAL A 39 5.75 -19.05 3.32
N GLY A 40 6.95 -18.83 3.85
CA GLY A 40 7.31 -19.28 5.20
C GLY A 40 7.24 -20.81 5.39
N GLY A 41 7.44 -21.58 4.32
CA GLY A 41 7.32 -23.05 4.32
C GLY A 41 5.89 -23.57 4.20
N VAL A 42 4.88 -22.69 4.23
CA VAL A 42 3.46 -23.04 4.07
C VAL A 42 3.07 -22.90 2.60
N SER A 43 2.40 -23.93 2.07
CA SER A 43 1.77 -23.93 0.75
C SER A 43 0.57 -24.87 0.78
N THR A 44 -0.49 -24.52 0.06
CA THR A 44 -1.64 -25.41 -0.14
C THR A 44 -1.41 -26.46 -1.22
N GLY A 45 -0.18 -26.55 -1.77
CA GLY A 45 0.18 -27.50 -2.82
C GLY A 45 -0.34 -27.11 -4.21
N LEU A 46 -0.50 -28.13 -5.06
CA LEU A 46 -1.02 -27.99 -6.41
C LEU A 46 -2.49 -27.53 -6.39
N ILE A 47 -2.85 -26.61 -7.28
CA ILE A 47 -4.21 -26.07 -7.35
C ILE A 47 -5.16 -27.10 -7.95
N LYS A 48 -4.73 -27.77 -9.03
CA LYS A 48 -5.47 -28.83 -9.75
C LYS A 48 -4.50 -29.82 -10.39
N GLY A 49 -3.75 -30.56 -9.57
CA GLY A 49 -2.70 -31.47 -10.07
C GLY A 49 -1.66 -30.72 -10.91
N HIS A 50 -1.18 -31.32 -12.00
CA HIS A 50 -0.23 -30.68 -12.92
C HIS A 50 -0.90 -29.79 -13.99
N GLU A 51 -2.21 -29.56 -13.90
CA GLU A 51 -2.94 -28.73 -14.86
C GLU A 51 -2.76 -27.24 -14.57
N PHE A 52 -2.65 -26.46 -15.65
CA PHE A 52 -2.70 -25.01 -15.55
C PHE A 52 -4.14 -24.55 -15.32
N VAL A 53 -4.37 -23.80 -14.24
CA VAL A 53 -5.64 -23.13 -13.97
C VAL A 53 -5.59 -21.68 -14.45
N ALA A 54 -6.61 -21.24 -15.19
CA ALA A 54 -6.65 -19.88 -15.71
C ALA A 54 -6.85 -18.83 -14.59
N LYS A 55 -7.69 -19.14 -13.59
CA LYS A 55 -8.02 -18.24 -12.47
C LYS A 55 -8.33 -19.04 -11.21
N ASN A 56 -7.67 -18.70 -10.09
CA ASN A 56 -8.04 -19.14 -8.75
C ASN A 56 -7.48 -18.16 -7.70
N ASP A 57 -8.06 -16.97 -7.62
CA ASP A 57 -7.61 -15.89 -6.73
C ASP A 57 -7.74 -16.25 -5.25
N ALA A 58 -8.78 -17.00 -4.88
CA ALA A 58 -8.99 -17.47 -3.51
C ALA A 58 -7.80 -18.28 -2.95
N LYS A 59 -7.10 -19.05 -3.80
CA LYS A 59 -5.98 -19.92 -3.38
C LYS A 59 -4.58 -19.35 -3.66
N THR A 60 -4.49 -18.31 -4.49
CA THR A 60 -3.20 -17.82 -5.02
C THR A 60 -2.81 -16.45 -4.47
N CYS A 61 -3.78 -15.54 -4.32
CA CYS A 61 -3.49 -14.18 -3.84
C CYS A 61 -3.18 -14.18 -2.35
N ALA A 62 -4.00 -14.86 -1.54
CA ALA A 62 -3.93 -14.83 -0.08
C ALA A 62 -2.62 -15.38 0.49
N THR A 63 -1.92 -16.28 -0.22
CA THR A 63 -0.65 -16.84 0.28
C THR A 63 0.44 -15.77 0.41
N CYS A 64 0.57 -14.88 -0.58
CA CYS A 64 1.56 -13.80 -0.56
C CYS A 64 0.99 -12.50 0.03
N HIS A 65 -0.31 -12.24 -0.18
CA HIS A 65 -0.98 -11.02 0.27
C HIS A 65 -1.71 -11.16 1.61
N GLY A 66 -1.67 -12.35 2.22
CA GLY A 66 -2.35 -12.72 3.47
C GLY A 66 -1.86 -11.98 4.71
N GLY A 67 -0.60 -11.52 4.72
CA GLY A 67 -0.08 -10.77 5.85
C GLY A 67 -0.62 -9.35 5.99
N ARG A 68 -1.23 -8.77 4.95
CA ARG A 68 -1.70 -7.37 4.97
C ARG A 68 -2.96 -7.14 4.15
N VAL A 69 -2.88 -7.42 2.84
CA VAL A 69 -3.86 -6.96 1.86
C VAL A 69 -5.14 -7.79 1.94
N TYR A 70 -5.02 -9.12 2.05
CA TYR A 70 -6.19 -9.99 2.10
C TYR A 70 -7.03 -9.74 3.37
N PRO A 71 -6.45 -9.69 4.59
CA PRO A 71 -7.21 -9.34 5.80
C PRO A 71 -7.81 -7.94 5.80
N GLU A 72 -7.15 -6.95 5.19
CA GLU A 72 -7.74 -5.61 5.00
C GLU A 72 -8.98 -5.68 4.11
N PHE A 73 -8.93 -6.48 3.04
CA PHE A 73 -10.01 -6.63 2.06
C PHE A 73 -11.20 -7.41 2.60
N THR A 74 -10.94 -8.55 3.24
CA THR A 74 -11.98 -9.41 3.82
C THR A 74 -12.55 -8.86 5.13
N GLY A 75 -11.81 -7.99 5.81
CA GLY A 75 -12.19 -7.43 7.10
C GLY A 75 -11.67 -8.21 8.31
N ASP A 76 -10.90 -9.27 8.09
CA ASP A 76 -10.25 -10.04 9.16
C ASP A 76 -9.27 -9.15 9.96
N PHE A 77 -8.75 -8.09 9.34
CA PHE A 77 -8.00 -7.05 10.03
C PHE A 77 -8.92 -5.94 10.53
N GLY A 78 -9.13 -5.88 11.85
CA GLY A 78 -9.85 -4.77 12.50
C GLY A 78 -11.36 -4.70 12.22
N GLY A 79 -11.95 -5.75 11.63
CA GLY A 79 -13.40 -5.90 11.46
C GLY A 79 -14.04 -5.01 10.38
N GLN A 80 -13.25 -4.35 9.53
CA GLN A 80 -13.75 -3.41 8.54
C GLN A 80 -13.50 -3.87 7.10
N ALA A 81 -14.28 -4.85 6.65
CA ALA A 81 -14.20 -5.39 5.29
C ALA A 81 -14.40 -4.32 4.20
N ASP A 82 -13.76 -4.47 3.05
CA ASP A 82 -13.97 -3.58 1.91
C ASP A 82 -15.43 -3.64 1.40
N VAL A 83 -16.02 -2.50 1.05
CA VAL A 83 -17.39 -2.44 0.53
C VAL A 83 -17.55 -3.18 -0.80
N HIS A 84 -16.48 -3.30 -1.59
CA HIS A 84 -16.48 -4.07 -2.83
C HIS A 84 -16.45 -5.57 -2.52
N TYR A 85 -15.65 -6.00 -1.55
CA TYR A 85 -15.65 -7.38 -1.06
C TYR A 85 -17.03 -7.79 -0.53
N GLN A 86 -17.65 -6.93 0.29
CA GLN A 86 -19.00 -7.14 0.81
C GLN A 86 -20.07 -7.26 -0.29
N LYS A 87 -19.79 -6.78 -1.49
CA LYS A 87 -20.65 -6.88 -2.68
C LYS A 87 -20.28 -8.07 -3.59
N GLY A 88 -19.44 -8.97 -3.13
CA GLY A 88 -19.02 -10.16 -3.87
C GLY A 88 -17.91 -9.93 -4.88
N MET A 89 -17.23 -8.78 -4.85
CA MET A 89 -16.05 -8.58 -5.71
C MET A 89 -14.84 -9.33 -5.14
N THR A 90 -14.08 -9.95 -6.03
CA THR A 90 -12.78 -10.57 -5.76
C THR A 90 -11.64 -9.71 -6.30
N CYS A 91 -10.40 -10.11 -6.03
CA CYS A 91 -9.20 -9.39 -6.47
C CYS A 91 -9.23 -9.07 -7.97
N LEU A 92 -9.68 -10.03 -8.77
CA LEU A 92 -9.68 -9.96 -10.23
C LEU A 92 -10.82 -9.12 -10.83
N ASN A 93 -11.75 -8.62 -10.01
CA ASN A 93 -12.71 -7.62 -10.46
C ASN A 93 -12.09 -6.22 -10.57
N CYS A 94 -10.99 -5.96 -9.85
CA CYS A 94 -10.22 -4.72 -9.96
C CYS A 94 -8.91 -4.92 -10.71
N HIS A 95 -8.19 -6.01 -10.40
CA HIS A 95 -6.91 -6.35 -11.01
C HIS A 95 -7.10 -7.17 -12.28
N ASN A 96 -6.77 -6.60 -13.43
CA ASN A 96 -7.03 -7.22 -14.72
C ASN A 96 -5.79 -7.96 -15.29
N LYS A 97 -6.00 -8.72 -16.37
CA LYS A 97 -4.93 -9.49 -17.02
C LYS A 97 -3.76 -8.62 -17.49
N ALA A 98 -4.02 -7.45 -18.06
CA ALA A 98 -2.98 -6.57 -18.60
C ALA A 98 -2.10 -5.99 -17.48
N GLU A 99 -2.68 -5.70 -16.31
CA GLU A 99 -1.91 -5.33 -15.12
C GLU A 99 -1.03 -6.48 -14.64
N LEU A 100 -1.60 -7.68 -14.49
CA LEU A 100 -0.93 -8.81 -13.87
C LEU A 100 0.14 -9.46 -14.76
N HIS A 101 -0.12 -9.58 -16.06
CA HIS A 101 0.82 -10.18 -17.01
C HIS A 101 1.80 -9.13 -17.59
N GLY A 102 1.48 -7.85 -17.41
CA GLY A 102 2.21 -6.75 -18.02
C GLY A 102 1.87 -6.56 -19.50
N THR A 103 2.32 -5.42 -20.03
CA THR A 103 2.10 -4.99 -21.42
C THR A 103 3.41 -4.94 -22.22
N GLY A 104 4.49 -5.51 -21.69
CA GLY A 104 5.85 -5.38 -22.24
C GLY A 104 6.52 -4.03 -21.95
N THR A 105 5.80 -3.07 -21.36
CA THR A 105 6.36 -1.78 -20.93
C THR A 105 7.08 -1.94 -19.58
N LEU A 106 8.34 -1.53 -19.53
CA LEU A 106 9.10 -1.49 -18.29
C LEU A 106 8.77 -0.23 -17.49
N TYR A 107 8.39 -0.43 -16.23
CA TYR A 107 8.12 0.65 -15.28
C TYR A 107 9.14 0.61 -14.13
N THR A 108 9.51 1.78 -13.63
CA THR A 108 10.44 1.87 -12.49
C THR A 108 9.74 1.60 -11.15
N SER A 109 8.44 1.91 -11.06
CA SER A 109 7.61 1.66 -9.88
C SER A 109 6.26 1.09 -10.27
N LYS A 110 5.69 0.25 -9.39
CA LYS A 110 4.31 -0.23 -9.51
C LYS A 110 3.27 0.88 -9.59
N THR A 111 3.59 2.07 -9.04
CA THR A 111 2.70 3.23 -9.08
C THR A 111 2.67 3.91 -10.46
N ASP A 112 3.62 3.59 -11.34
CA ASP A 112 3.71 4.12 -12.71
C ASP A 112 2.95 3.27 -13.72
N VAL A 113 2.65 2.01 -13.39
CA VAL A 113 1.87 1.08 -14.22
C VAL A 113 0.54 1.74 -14.59
N ARG A 114 0.23 1.83 -15.89
CA ARG A 114 -0.97 2.50 -16.39
C ARG A 114 -2.22 1.64 -16.19
N GLU A 115 -2.05 0.33 -16.28
CA GLU A 115 -3.09 -0.69 -16.22
C GLU A 115 -3.58 -0.98 -14.79
N LYS A 116 -2.91 -0.40 -13.78
CA LYS A 116 -3.27 -0.56 -12.37
C LYS A 116 -4.74 -0.17 -12.12
N PRO A 117 -5.39 -0.72 -11.09
CA PRO A 117 -6.76 -0.39 -10.78
C PRO A 117 -6.85 1.08 -10.41
N SER A 118 -7.90 1.74 -10.91
CA SER A 118 -8.26 3.10 -10.53
C SER A 118 -9.71 3.13 -10.13
N CYS A 119 -10.02 3.88 -9.07
CA CYS A 119 -11.39 4.16 -8.66
C CYS A 119 -12.21 4.71 -9.83
N THR A 120 -11.59 5.54 -10.69
CA THR A 120 -12.23 6.19 -11.84
C THR A 120 -12.54 5.25 -13.00
N ASN A 121 -12.07 4.01 -12.98
CA ASN A 121 -12.46 3.00 -13.96
C ASN A 121 -13.96 2.67 -13.82
N CYS A 122 -14.47 2.63 -12.59
CA CYS A 122 -15.88 2.34 -12.29
C CYS A 122 -16.65 3.55 -11.72
N HIS A 123 -16.00 4.44 -10.99
CA HIS A 123 -16.62 5.62 -10.36
C HIS A 123 -16.26 6.89 -11.12
N LYS A 124 -17.14 7.34 -11.99
CA LYS A 124 -16.91 8.56 -12.78
C LYS A 124 -17.14 9.80 -11.91
N PRO A 125 -16.17 10.72 -11.80
CA PRO A 125 -16.40 12.00 -11.12
C PRO A 125 -17.61 12.71 -11.72
N GLY A 126 -18.48 13.26 -10.88
CA GLY A 126 -19.75 13.87 -11.29
C GLY A 126 -20.95 12.91 -11.23
N SER A 127 -20.74 11.60 -11.08
CA SER A 127 -21.82 10.62 -10.91
C SER A 127 -22.30 10.50 -9.46
N GLU A 128 -21.94 11.44 -8.58
CA GLU A 128 -22.31 11.38 -7.17
C GLU A 128 -23.79 11.73 -6.94
N LYS A 129 -24.41 10.97 -6.05
CA LYS A 129 -25.88 11.06 -5.80
C LYS A 129 -26.32 12.28 -4.99
N THR A 130 -25.39 13.02 -4.37
CA THR A 130 -25.72 14.10 -3.43
C THR A 130 -24.84 15.31 -3.70
N ASP A 131 -25.37 16.52 -3.55
CA ASP A 131 -24.62 17.76 -3.80
C ASP A 131 -23.39 17.89 -2.90
N LYS A 132 -23.50 17.52 -1.61
CA LYS A 132 -22.36 17.49 -0.70
C LYS A 132 -21.22 16.62 -1.24
N ALA A 133 -21.53 15.45 -1.79
CA ALA A 133 -20.53 14.58 -2.40
C ALA A 133 -19.96 15.17 -3.69
N ARG A 134 -20.79 15.73 -4.59
CA ARG A 134 -20.31 16.38 -5.82
C ARG A 134 -19.36 17.53 -5.50
N SER A 135 -19.76 18.42 -4.60
CA SER A 135 -18.96 19.54 -4.12
C SER A 135 -17.64 19.07 -3.50
N SER A 136 -17.69 18.07 -2.61
CA SER A 136 -16.49 17.52 -1.97
C SER A 136 -15.51 16.93 -2.98
N HIS A 137 -15.98 16.15 -3.98
CA HIS A 137 -15.11 15.61 -5.03
C HIS A 137 -14.53 16.73 -5.91
N ALA A 138 -15.33 17.74 -6.28
CA ALA A 138 -14.86 18.86 -7.08
C ALA A 138 -13.77 19.68 -6.37
N GLN A 139 -13.96 19.98 -5.08
CA GLN A 139 -13.01 20.77 -4.29
C GLN A 139 -11.67 20.06 -4.05
N HIS A 140 -11.71 18.74 -3.91
CA HIS A 140 -10.55 17.90 -3.59
C HIS A 140 -9.92 17.21 -4.80
N LYS A 141 -10.49 17.40 -6.00
CA LYS A 141 -9.95 16.88 -7.25
C LYS A 141 -8.46 17.22 -7.36
N ASP A 142 -7.66 16.22 -7.68
CA ASP A 142 -6.19 16.28 -7.85
C ASP A 142 -5.39 16.72 -6.60
N LYS A 143 -6.06 16.97 -5.47
CA LYS A 143 -5.45 17.39 -4.19
C LYS A 143 -5.49 16.31 -3.14
N VAL A 144 -6.48 15.42 -3.17
CA VAL A 144 -6.65 14.35 -2.18
C VAL A 144 -6.96 13.05 -2.90
N SER A 145 -6.25 11.98 -2.57
CA SER A 145 -6.51 10.67 -3.15
C SER A 145 -7.83 10.09 -2.65
N CYS A 146 -8.49 9.27 -3.47
CA CYS A 146 -9.73 8.59 -3.06
C CYS A 146 -9.53 7.79 -1.76
N TYR A 147 -8.35 7.18 -1.59
CA TYR A 147 -7.99 6.40 -0.41
C TYR A 147 -7.98 7.24 0.88
N ALA A 148 -7.55 8.50 0.83
CA ALA A 148 -7.52 9.37 2.00
C ALA A 148 -8.91 9.62 2.60
N CYS A 149 -9.95 9.65 1.77
CA CYS A 149 -11.32 9.85 2.23
C CYS A 149 -12.06 8.52 2.44
N HIS A 150 -11.85 7.54 1.55
CA HIS A 150 -12.64 6.32 1.47
C HIS A 150 -12.02 5.10 2.13
N SER A 151 -10.78 5.13 2.61
CA SER A 151 -10.28 4.05 3.47
C SER A 151 -11.10 3.99 4.75
N GLY A 152 -11.67 2.82 5.09
CA GLY A 152 -12.63 2.65 6.17
C GLY A 152 -12.07 2.99 7.54
N GLY A 153 -10.83 2.55 7.80
CA GLY A 153 -10.16 2.72 9.08
C GLY A 153 -8.72 2.26 9.01
N SER A 154 -8.12 2.05 10.19
CA SER A 154 -6.73 1.60 10.33
C SER A 154 -6.44 0.38 9.47
N TYR A 155 -5.25 0.35 8.90
CA TYR A 155 -4.74 -0.74 8.08
C TYR A 155 -3.43 -1.27 8.67
N THR A 156 -2.96 -2.41 8.14
CA THR A 156 -1.78 -3.07 8.69
C THR A 156 -0.54 -2.27 8.32
N ASN A 157 0.13 -1.74 9.35
CA ASN A 157 1.46 -1.18 9.26
C ASN A 157 2.45 -2.15 9.89
N CYS A 158 3.71 -2.04 9.51
CA CYS A 158 4.75 -2.88 10.10
C CYS A 158 5.80 -2.00 10.76
N TYR A 159 6.31 -2.49 11.88
CA TYR A 159 7.37 -1.91 12.68
C TYR A 159 8.50 -2.92 12.84
N ASP A 160 9.67 -2.45 13.27
CA ASP A 160 10.76 -3.31 13.74
C ASP A 160 11.24 -4.36 12.72
N CYS A 161 11.45 -3.94 11.46
CA CYS A 161 11.91 -4.84 10.40
C CYS A 161 13.43 -5.06 10.47
N HIS A 162 13.86 -6.05 11.26
CA HIS A 162 15.26 -6.53 11.27
C HIS A 162 15.38 -7.87 10.55
N ILE A 163 16.47 -8.03 9.78
CA ILE A 163 16.76 -9.24 9.02
C ILE A 163 16.77 -10.45 9.97
N GLY A 164 15.95 -11.46 9.67
CA GLY A 164 15.84 -12.70 10.45
C GLY A 164 14.92 -12.65 11.67
N LYS A 165 14.53 -11.46 12.15
CA LYS A 165 13.57 -11.31 13.28
C LYS A 165 12.15 -10.96 12.83
N GLY A 166 11.97 -10.65 11.55
CA GLY A 166 10.66 -10.32 10.98
C GLY A 166 10.29 -8.85 11.20
N ALA A 167 8.99 -8.54 11.09
CA ALA A 167 8.44 -7.23 11.39
C ALA A 167 7.15 -7.39 12.19
N THR A 168 6.89 -6.48 13.13
CA THR A 168 5.70 -6.52 13.98
C THR A 168 4.55 -5.77 13.31
N PRO A 169 3.40 -6.43 13.03
CA PRO A 169 2.22 -5.75 12.51
C PRO A 169 1.58 -4.89 13.61
N LYS A 170 1.20 -3.66 13.28
CA LYS A 170 0.41 -2.76 14.14
C LYS A 170 -0.65 -2.04 13.31
N PRO A 171 -1.87 -1.86 13.84
CA PRO A 171 -2.87 -1.02 13.20
C PRO A 171 -2.41 0.44 13.18
N GLY A 172 -2.67 1.12 12.07
CA GLY A 172 -2.42 2.55 11.97
C GLY A 172 -3.11 3.17 10.76
N PHE A 173 -3.35 4.47 10.84
CA PHE A 173 -3.86 5.28 9.74
C PHE A 173 -3.03 6.55 9.67
N TYR A 174 -2.40 6.80 8.52
CA TYR A 174 -1.59 8.00 8.32
C TYR A 174 -2.04 8.73 7.06
N LEU A 175 -2.22 10.04 7.18
CA LEU A 175 -2.42 10.98 6.09
C LEU A 175 -1.23 11.92 5.99
N GLY A 176 -0.83 12.24 4.77
CA GLY A 176 0.24 13.22 4.53
C GLY A 176 0.42 13.46 3.04
N LEU A 177 1.41 14.27 2.69
CA LEU A 177 1.74 14.49 1.28
C LEU A 177 2.24 13.21 0.63
N ASN A 178 1.81 13.01 -0.61
CA ASN A 178 2.29 11.93 -1.45
C ASN A 178 3.78 12.17 -1.75
N PRO A 179 4.68 11.23 -1.38
CA PRO A 179 6.11 11.40 -1.62
C PRO A 179 6.49 11.57 -3.10
N LYS A 180 5.65 11.09 -4.01
CA LYS A 180 5.90 11.13 -5.45
C LYS A 180 5.69 12.52 -6.05
N ASP A 181 4.56 13.15 -5.77
CA ASP A 181 4.19 14.45 -6.35
C ASP A 181 4.40 15.63 -5.39
N LYS A 182 4.55 15.37 -4.09
CA LYS A 182 4.73 16.35 -3.00
C LYS A 182 3.63 17.42 -2.93
N LYS A 183 2.44 17.12 -3.47
CA LYS A 183 1.34 18.07 -3.63
C LYS A 183 0.01 17.50 -3.14
N SER A 184 -0.27 16.23 -3.46
CA SER A 184 -1.53 15.59 -3.10
C SER A 184 -1.45 14.95 -1.72
N VAL A 185 -2.56 14.95 -0.98
CA VAL A 185 -2.69 14.21 0.29
C VAL A 185 -3.16 12.79 -0.02
N THR A 186 -2.54 11.79 0.61
CA THR A 186 -2.93 10.40 0.47
C THR A 186 -2.76 9.63 1.78
N THR A 187 -3.33 8.42 1.86
CA THR A 187 -2.94 7.45 2.88
C THR A 187 -1.48 7.03 2.69
N LEU A 188 -0.77 6.91 3.80
CA LEU A 188 0.64 6.56 3.85
C LEU A 188 0.88 5.30 4.69
N ARG A 189 1.71 4.39 4.19
CA ARG A 189 2.13 3.20 4.93
C ARG A 189 3.59 3.30 5.30
N LEU A 190 3.90 2.94 6.54
CA LEU A 190 5.26 2.90 7.05
C LEU A 190 6.04 1.72 6.45
N VAL A 191 7.23 2.02 5.93
CA VAL A 191 8.31 1.07 5.66
C VAL A 191 9.34 1.28 6.78
N PRO A 192 9.39 0.40 7.79
CA PRO A 192 10.09 0.65 9.06
C PRO A 192 11.60 0.37 8.97
N THR A 193 12.24 0.80 7.89
CA THR A 193 13.69 0.68 7.69
C THR A 193 14.39 1.83 8.39
N VAL A 194 15.24 1.51 9.34
CA VAL A 194 16.16 2.43 10.03
C VAL A 194 17.57 2.28 9.48
N ARG A 195 18.50 3.18 9.84
CA ARG A 195 19.84 3.26 9.21
C ARG A 195 20.64 1.95 9.33
N ASP A 196 20.45 1.20 10.40
CA ASP A 196 21.17 -0.05 10.68
C ASP A 196 20.44 -1.32 10.22
N THR A 197 19.23 -1.20 9.63
CA THR A 197 18.41 -2.36 9.20
C THR A 197 19.21 -3.38 8.38
N PHE A 198 20.12 -2.93 7.51
CA PHE A 198 20.91 -3.79 6.62
C PHE A 198 22.39 -3.89 6.99
N ARG A 199 22.76 -3.43 8.19
CA ARG A 199 24.17 -3.39 8.63
C ARG A 199 24.81 -4.78 8.65
N SER A 200 24.06 -5.82 9.05
CA SER A 200 24.54 -7.21 9.03
C SER A 200 24.84 -7.76 7.63
N ALA A 201 24.26 -7.16 6.59
CA ALA A 201 24.55 -7.49 5.19
C ALA A 201 25.74 -6.68 4.62
N GLY A 202 26.31 -5.75 5.41
CA GLY A 202 27.37 -4.83 4.99
C GLY A 202 26.86 -3.62 4.21
N ILE A 203 25.61 -3.21 4.43
CA ILE A 203 24.97 -2.06 3.76
C ILE A 203 24.76 -0.94 4.79
N THR A 204 25.28 0.25 4.49
CA THR A 204 25.26 1.45 5.34
C THR A 204 24.10 2.39 5.02
N GLN A 205 23.47 2.22 3.86
CA GLN A 205 22.43 3.08 3.30
C GLN A 205 22.93 4.50 3.10
N ASP A 206 23.90 4.67 2.20
CA ASP A 206 24.62 5.93 2.00
C ASP A 206 23.67 7.12 1.76
N ASN A 207 22.55 6.86 1.08
CA ASN A 207 21.52 7.85 0.74
C ASN A 207 20.28 7.72 1.63
N TYR A 208 20.40 7.30 2.90
CA TYR A 208 19.26 7.01 3.77
C TYR A 208 18.23 8.16 3.86
N ASP A 209 18.70 9.40 3.97
CA ASP A 209 17.83 10.58 4.11
C ASP A 209 17.21 11.07 2.79
N SER A 210 17.54 10.46 1.64
CA SER A 210 17.07 10.90 0.32
C SER A 210 15.60 10.58 0.05
N VAL A 211 15.05 9.58 0.75
CA VAL A 211 13.68 9.08 0.57
C VAL A 211 13.01 8.84 1.92
N PRO A 212 11.68 9.01 2.02
CA PRO A 212 10.97 8.82 3.27
C PRO A 212 10.73 7.33 3.59
N ASN A 213 10.33 7.08 4.83
CA ASN A 213 9.83 5.81 5.33
C ASN A 213 8.34 5.62 5.02
N TYR A 214 7.58 6.71 4.90
CA TYR A 214 6.15 6.66 4.65
C TYR A 214 5.88 6.77 3.15
N TRP A 215 5.16 5.81 2.60
CA TRP A 215 4.89 5.72 1.15
C TRP A 215 3.39 5.71 0.88
N ALA A 216 2.97 6.32 -0.23
CA ALA A 216 1.58 6.28 -0.69
C ALA A 216 1.07 4.83 -0.76
N THR A 217 -0.08 4.57 -0.15
CA THR A 217 -0.64 3.22 -0.06
C THR A 217 -2.05 3.13 -0.65
N SER A 218 -2.25 2.14 -1.51
CA SER A 218 -3.58 1.72 -1.94
C SER A 218 -4.16 0.80 -0.87
N THR A 219 -4.94 1.37 0.04
CA THR A 219 -5.59 0.60 1.12
C THR A 219 -6.68 -0.28 0.53
N HIS A 220 -6.80 -1.52 1.02
CA HIS A 220 -7.80 -2.47 0.53
C HIS A 220 -8.97 -2.60 1.51
N ASN A 221 -9.43 -1.51 2.11
CA ASN A 221 -10.51 -1.52 3.11
C ASN A 221 -11.51 -0.38 2.82
N ILE A 222 -11.84 -0.18 1.55
CA ILE A 222 -12.62 0.95 1.07
C ILE A 222 -14.05 0.91 1.60
N LYS A 223 -14.57 2.06 2.01
CA LYS A 223 -15.95 2.27 2.43
C LYS A 223 -16.53 3.50 1.74
N LYS A 224 -17.82 3.41 1.40
CA LYS A 224 -18.57 4.55 0.86
C LYS A 224 -18.71 5.67 1.89
N ARG A 225 -18.96 5.32 3.16
CA ARG A 225 -19.13 6.24 4.28
C ARG A 225 -18.08 5.95 5.35
N THR A 226 -17.27 6.95 5.63
CA THR A 226 -16.22 7.02 6.65
C THR A 226 -16.44 8.28 7.51
N GLU A 227 -15.71 8.47 8.61
CA GLU A 227 -15.80 9.71 9.40
C GLU A 227 -15.45 10.94 8.55
N ARG A 228 -14.33 10.86 7.82
CA ARG A 228 -13.87 11.83 6.80
C ARG A 228 -14.94 12.19 5.76
N THR A 229 -15.74 11.24 5.27
CA THR A 229 -16.83 11.55 4.31
C THR A 229 -18.06 12.18 4.97
N ARG A 230 -18.24 11.98 6.28
CA ARG A 230 -19.42 12.46 7.02
C ARG A 230 -19.23 13.90 7.49
N SER A 231 -18.04 14.24 7.99
CA SER A 231 -17.71 15.57 8.49
C SER A 231 -16.37 16.07 7.95
N CYS A 232 -16.36 17.33 7.49
CA CYS A 232 -15.14 18.01 7.08
C CYS A 232 -14.23 18.33 8.29
N GLU A 233 -14.79 18.44 9.50
CA GLU A 233 -14.04 18.80 10.70
C GLU A 233 -12.95 17.78 11.03
N VAL A 234 -13.20 16.49 10.78
CA VAL A 234 -12.26 15.39 11.00
C VAL A 234 -10.88 15.68 10.40
N CYS A 235 -10.86 16.25 9.19
CA CYS A 235 -9.62 16.62 8.52
C CYS A 235 -9.25 18.09 8.77
N HIS A 236 -10.19 19.02 8.62
CA HIS A 236 -9.89 20.45 8.54
C HIS A 236 -9.79 21.17 9.89
N LYS A 237 -10.33 20.57 10.96
CA LYS A 237 -10.30 21.11 12.33
C LYS A 237 -9.46 20.21 13.23
N ASP A 238 -9.84 18.93 13.31
CA ASP A 238 -9.22 17.97 14.23
C ASP A 238 -7.87 17.46 13.68
N LYS A 239 -7.67 17.57 12.36
CA LYS A 239 -6.48 17.09 11.64
C LYS A 239 -6.19 15.62 11.96
N GLN A 240 -7.25 14.85 12.13
CA GLN A 240 -7.16 13.47 12.58
C GLN A 240 -6.34 12.63 11.59
N ASN A 241 -5.42 11.84 12.13
CA ASN A 241 -4.54 10.93 11.38
C ASN A 241 -3.52 11.60 10.44
N PHE A 242 -3.44 12.94 10.36
CA PHE A 242 -2.36 13.60 9.64
C PHE A 242 -1.04 13.41 10.38
N LEU A 243 0.04 13.09 9.64
CA LEU A 243 1.37 12.91 10.23
C LEU A 243 1.80 14.17 10.97
N THR A 244 2.19 14.00 12.22
CA THR A 244 2.91 15.00 13.02
C THR A 244 4.35 14.56 13.25
N LYS A 245 5.18 15.43 13.83
CA LYS A 245 6.59 15.10 14.10
C LYS A 245 6.71 13.94 15.10
N GLU A 246 5.80 13.88 16.07
CA GLU A 246 5.76 12.90 17.15
C GLU A 246 5.32 11.51 16.64
N MET A 247 4.58 11.48 15.53
CA MET A 247 4.14 10.24 14.89
C MET A 247 5.21 9.60 13.99
N LEU A 248 6.29 10.32 13.68
CA LEU A 248 7.34 9.81 12.82
C LEU A 248 8.13 8.70 13.52
N ILE A 249 8.46 7.65 12.77
CA ILE A 249 9.29 6.56 13.29
C ILE A 249 10.62 7.11 13.83
N LYS A 250 11.00 6.63 15.01
CA LYS A 250 12.31 6.91 15.61
C LYS A 250 13.43 6.44 14.68
N ASP A 251 14.50 7.23 14.59
CA ASP A 251 15.66 6.96 13.73
C ASP A 251 15.30 6.81 12.23
N GLY A 252 14.15 7.36 11.84
CA GLY A 252 13.66 7.43 10.47
C GLY A 252 14.37 8.48 9.63
N SER A 253 14.16 8.41 8.32
CA SER A 253 14.69 9.36 7.35
C SER A 253 14.23 10.80 7.62
N LYS A 254 15.15 11.76 7.48
CA LYS A 254 14.83 13.19 7.56
C LYS A 254 13.78 13.62 6.53
N ALA A 255 13.69 12.93 5.39
CA ALA A 255 12.68 13.19 4.36
C ALA A 255 11.23 12.96 4.83
N ASN A 256 11.02 12.26 5.96
CA ASN A 256 9.68 12.08 6.54
C ASN A 256 9.02 13.41 6.91
N SER A 257 9.81 14.40 7.34
CA SER A 257 9.32 15.74 7.69
C SER A 257 8.64 16.45 6.52
N LEU A 258 9.06 16.16 5.27
CA LEU A 258 8.50 16.73 4.06
C LEU A 258 7.09 16.22 3.74
N LEU A 259 6.64 15.16 4.42
CA LEU A 259 5.32 14.56 4.22
C LEU A 259 4.26 15.12 5.17
N ILE A 260 4.70 15.85 6.21
CA ILE A 260 3.81 16.49 7.17
C ILE A 260 3.01 17.56 6.45
N TYR A 261 1.69 17.51 6.61
CA TYR A 261 0.76 18.46 6.00
C TYR A 261 -0.33 18.83 7.00
N SER A 262 -0.59 20.13 7.10
CA SER A 262 -1.74 20.64 7.84
C SER A 262 -2.77 21.17 6.83
N PRO A 263 -3.96 20.53 6.71
CA PRO A 263 -5.03 21.10 5.91
C PRO A 263 -5.45 22.46 6.47
N LYS A 264 -5.89 23.35 5.58
CA LYS A 264 -6.47 24.65 5.96
C LYS A 264 -7.89 24.43 6.51
N PRO A 265 -8.38 25.27 7.44
CA PRO A 265 -9.78 25.25 7.83
C PRO A 265 -10.72 25.40 6.63
N VAL A 266 -11.90 24.80 6.70
CA VAL A 266 -12.95 25.04 5.70
C VAL A 266 -13.36 26.50 5.81
N LYS A 267 -13.22 27.28 4.73
CA LYS A 267 -13.82 28.61 4.66
C LYS A 267 -15.34 28.42 4.62
N GLN A 268 -16.03 29.03 5.60
CA GLN A 268 -17.49 29.11 5.62
C GLN A 268 -18.00 29.87 4.39
#